data_AF-A0A1W1DZQ8-F1
#
_entry.id   AF-A0A1W1DZQ8-F1
#
_cell.length_a   1.000
_cell.length_b   1.000
_cell.length_c   1.000
_cell.angle_alpha   90.00
_cell.angle_beta   90.00
_cell.angle_gamma   90.00
#
_symmetry.space_group_name_H-M   'P 1'
#
loop_
_entity.id
_entity.type
_entity.pdbx_description
1 polymer ?
#
loop_
_entity_poly.entity_id
_entity_poly.type
_entity_poly.pdbx_seq_one_letter_code
_entity_poly.pdbx_strand_id
1 'polypeptide(L)' 'MAADQFEYYKQMHIKIDISPGRGSSFSLEIPLGVRFMAISRVLNEDELNKVRRVET' A
#
# COMPACT_ATOMS: atom_id res chain seq x y z
N MET A 1 -9.06 3.66 -14.71
CA MET A 1 -8.20 4.22 -13.64
C MET A 1 -8.20 3.35 -12.38
N ALA A 2 -9.31 3.22 -11.64
CA ALA A 2 -9.33 2.42 -10.42
C ALA A 2 -9.14 0.91 -10.69
N ALA A 3 -9.82 0.37 -11.71
CA ALA A 3 -9.69 -1.04 -12.11
C ALA A 3 -8.27 -1.38 -12.59
N ASP A 4 -7.66 -0.54 -13.42
CA ASP A 4 -6.30 -0.77 -13.94
C ASP A 4 -5.25 -0.75 -12.83
N GLN A 5 -5.40 0.17 -11.86
CA GLN A 5 -4.54 0.22 -10.68
C GLN A 5 -4.74 -1.01 -9.79
N PHE A 6 -5.99 -1.44 -9.58
CA PHE A 6 -6.25 -2.67 -8.84
C PHE A 6 -5.59 -3.86 -9.50
N GLU A 7 -5.78 -4.04 -10.82
CA GLU A 7 -5.18 -5.14 -11.57
C GLU A 7 -3.65 -5.15 -11.47
N TYR A 8 -3.02 -3.98 -11.47
CA TYR A 8 -1.58 -3.86 -11.28
C TYR A 8 -1.12 -4.25 -9.87
N TYR A 9 -1.86 -3.86 -8.83
CA TYR A 9 -1.47 -4.08 -7.43
C TYR A 9 -2.04 -5.34 -6.77
N LYS A 10 -3.01 -6.05 -7.38
CA LYS A 10 -3.75 -7.15 -6.73
C LYS A 10 -2.89 -8.31 -6.24
N GLN A 11 -1.68 -8.48 -6.78
CA GLN A 11 -0.71 -9.51 -6.38
C GLN A 11 0.44 -8.95 -5.52
N MET A 12 0.33 -7.71 -5.05
CA MET A 12 1.33 -7.05 -4.23
C MET A 12 0.89 -6.96 -2.77
N HIS A 13 1.85 -7.17 -1.87
CA HIS A 13 1.74 -6.78 -0.48
C HIS A 13 2.26 -5.35 -0.33
N ILE A 14 1.39 -4.44 0.12
CA ILE A 14 1.74 -3.04 0.37
C ILE A 14 1.78 -2.83 1.89
N LYS A 15 2.97 -2.50 2.40
CA LYS A 15 3.16 -2.09 3.79
C LYS A 15 3.18 -0.58 3.86
N ILE A 16 2.47 -0.01 4.85
CA ILE A 16 2.59 1.40 5.18
C ILE A 16 3.60 1.55 6.31
N ASP A 17 4.71 2.19 6.01
CA ASP A 17 5.77 2.49 6.96
C ASP A 17 5.74 3.98 7.35
N ILE A 18 6.40 4.32 8.46
CA ILE A 18 6.40 5.65 9.05
C ILE A 18 7.84 6.09 9.30
N SER A 19 8.18 7.30 8.84
CA SER A 19 9.48 7.92 9.15
C SER A 19 9.32 9.38 9.55
N PRO A 20 10.26 9.96 10.32
CA PRO A 20 10.27 11.40 10.58
C PRO A 20 10.37 12.19 9.27
N GLY A 21 9.63 13.29 9.15
CA GLY A 21 9.67 14.17 7.98
C GLY A 21 8.33 14.75 7.59
N ARG A 22 8.28 15.42 6.45
CA ARG A 22 7.05 15.99 5.89
C ARG A 22 6.48 15.07 4.81
N GLY A 23 5.25 14.60 5.01
CA GLY A 23 4.50 13.85 4.00
C GLY A 23 4.08 14.71 2.78
N SER A 24 3.41 14.08 1.83
CA SER A 24 2.84 14.76 0.65
C SER A 24 1.82 15.82 1.07
N SER A 25 1.66 16.90 0.29
CA SER A 25 0.86 18.10 0.65
C SER A 25 -0.60 17.85 1.09
N PHE A 26 -1.17 16.69 0.78
CA PHE A 26 -2.54 16.29 1.16
C PHE A 26 -2.59 15.22 2.26
N SER A 27 -1.46 14.90 2.88
CA SER A 27 -1.35 13.78 3.82
C SER A 27 -1.73 14.17 5.24
N LEU A 28 -2.48 13.31 5.92
CA LEU A 28 -3.03 13.58 7.26
C LEU A 28 -1.96 13.66 8.35
N GLU A 29 -0.79 13.08 8.11
CA GLU A 29 0.29 12.99 9.08
C GLU A 29 1.22 14.22 9.10
N ILE A 30 1.03 15.18 8.19
CA ILE A 30 1.82 16.43 8.16
C ILE A 30 1.90 17.12 9.54
N PRO A 31 0.80 17.39 10.26
CA PRO A 31 0.86 18.06 11.57
C PRO A 31 1.56 17.22 12.65
N LEU A 32 1.78 15.92 12.40
CA LEU A 32 2.43 15.00 13.34
C LEU A 32 3.95 14.93 13.12
N GLY A 33 4.49 15.62 12.10
CA GLY A 33 5.94 15.65 11.83
C GLY A 33 6.51 14.33 11.31
N VAL A 34 5.66 13.44 10.80
CA VAL A 34 6.04 12.18 10.17
C VAL A 34 5.57 12.12 8.72
N ARG A 35 6.04 11.12 7.98
CA ARG A 35 5.59 10.80 6.62
C ARG A 35 5.29 9.32 6.49
N PHE A 36 4.26 9.00 5.72
CA PHE A 36 3.96 7.63 5.34
C PHE A 36 4.69 7.21 4.07
N MET A 37 5.15 5.96 4.04
CA MET A 37 5.80 5.34 2.90
C MET A 37 5.09 4.04 2.54
N ALA A 38 4.55 3.95 1.33
CA ALA A 38 4.04 2.71 0.79
C ALA A 38 5.21 1.88 0.24
N ILE A 39 5.52 0.76 0.89
CA ILE A 39 6.55 -0.18 0.48
C ILE A 39 5.85 -1.42 -0.07
N SER A 40 5.94 -1.63 -1.39
CA SER A 40 5.31 -2.77 -2.05
C SER A 40 6.33 -3.88 -2.33
N ARG A 41 5.83 -5.12 -2.33
CA ARG A 41 6.53 -6.28 -2.89
C ARG A 41 5.53 -7.25 -3.50
N VAL A 42 5.99 -8.10 -4.40
CA VAL A 42 5.17 -9.20 -4.95
C VAL A 42 4.96 -10.27 -3.88
N LEU A 43 3.73 -10.79 -3.80
CA LEU A 43 3.39 -11.94 -2.96
C LEU A 43 3.98 -13.21 -3.56
N ASN A 44 4.44 -14.13 -2.70
CA ASN A 44 4.74 -15.48 -3.17
C ASN A 44 3.45 -16.33 -3.23
N GLU A 45 3.55 -17.54 -3.78
CA GLU A 45 2.40 -18.42 -3.99
C GLU A 45 1.67 -18.78 -2.67
N ASP A 46 2.42 -19.11 -1.63
CA ASP A 46 1.86 -19.44 -0.31
C ASP A 46 1.09 -18.28 0.32
N GLU A 47 1.61 -17.06 0.16
CA GLU A 47 0.97 -15.85 0.67
C GLU A 47 -0.26 -15.50 -0.16
N LEU A 48 -0.20 -15.62 -1.49
CA LEU A 48 -1.32 -15.36 -2.38
C LEU A 48 -2.52 -16.27 -2.07
N ASN A 49 -2.26 -17.53 -1.74
CA ASN A 49 -3.29 -18.50 -1.32
C ASN A 49 -3.99 -18.12 0.00
N LYS A 50 -3.38 -17.27 0.82
CA LYS A 50 -3.94 -16.81 2.11
C LYS A 50 -4.67 -15.47 1.99
N VAL A 51 -4.51 -14.75 0.89
CA VAL A 51 -5.19 -13.47 0.69
C VAL A 51 -6.69 -13.71 0.49
N ARG A 52 -7.51 -12.90 1.15
CA ARG A 52 -8.96 -12.91 0.93
C ARG A 52 -9.25 -12.58 -0.54
N ARG A 53 -9.97 -13.47 -1.21
CA ARG A 53 -10.43 -13.21 -2.58
C ARG A 53 -11.39 -12.03 -2.59
N VAL A 54 -11.18 -11.12 -3.52
CA VAL A 54 -12.13 -10.04 -3.78
C VAL A 54 -13.28 -10.64 -4.57
N GLU A 55 -14.50 -10.50 -4.06
CA GLU A 55 -15.71 -10.83 -4.82
C GLU A 55 -15.93 -9.70 -5.84
N THR A 56 -16.01 -10.08 -7.12
CA THR A 56 -16.22 -9.16 -8.26
C THR A 56 -17.69 -9.05 -8.60
#